data_AF-A0A0A8Z5Q4-F1
#
_entry.id   AF-A0A0A8Z5Q4-F1
#
_cell.length_a   1.000
_cell.length_b   1.000
_cell.length_c   1.000
_cell.angle_alpha   90.00
_cell.angle_beta   90.00
_cell.angle_gamma   90.00
#
_symmetry.space_group_name_H-M   'P 1'
#
loop_
_entity.id
_entity.type
_entity.pdbx_description
1 polymer ?
#
loop_
_entity_poly.entity_id
_entity_poly.type
_entity_poly.pdbx_seq_one_letter_code
_entity_poly.pdbx_strand_id
1 'polypeptide(L)'
;MIPALFLFGQLQCHVRFLQTQNAVVPVMLSSAATVVVHVAVCWLLVRGLGLGANGAAFGNAVSNFINMCFLALYVRLSPSCKATWAGFSREAFRGIPGFLKLAVPSALMLCMEWWSFELLLLLSGLLPNPKLETAVMSIW
;
A
#
# COMPACT_ATOMS: atom_id res chain seq x y z
N MET A 1 -0.15 7.39 11.67
CA MET A 1 -0.49 6.12 10.97
C MET A 1 -1.83 6.16 10.25
N ILE A 2 -2.91 6.68 10.85
CA ILE A 2 -4.23 6.79 10.21
C ILE A 2 -4.18 7.46 8.81
N PRO A 3 -3.48 8.61 8.62
CA PRO A 3 -3.42 9.24 7.30
C PRO A 3 -2.70 8.38 6.24
N ALA A 4 -1.65 7.65 6.65
CA ALA A 4 -0.88 6.81 5.75
C ALA A 4 -1.72 5.63 5.23
N LEU A 5 -2.56 5.03 6.09
CA LEU A 5 -3.46 3.93 5.71
C LEU A 5 -4.54 4.38 4.73
N PHE A 6 -5.13 5.55 4.97
CA PHE A 6 -6.14 6.11 4.06
C PHE A 6 -5.57 6.34 2.66
N LEU A 7 -4.40 6.99 2.58
CA LEU A 7 -3.69 7.23 1.33
C LEU A 7 -3.25 5.94 0.64
N PHE A 8 -2.81 4.96 1.41
CA PHE A 8 -2.42 3.66 0.88
C PHE A 8 -3.61 2.94 0.21
N GLY A 9 -4.80 2.98 0.81
CA GLY A 9 -6.00 2.41 0.19
C GLY A 9 -6.30 3.04 -1.18
N GLN A 10 -6.23 4.37 -1.26
CA GLN A 10 -6.46 5.10 -2.51
C GLN A 10 -5.36 4.82 -3.56
N LEU A 11 -4.10 4.69 -3.14
CA LEU A 11 -2.98 4.30 -3.99
C LEU A 11 -3.21 2.90 -4.58
N GLN A 12 -3.63 1.94 -3.76
CA GLN A 12 -3.91 0.57 -4.21
C GLN A 12 -5.02 0.52 -5.26
N CYS A 13 -6.04 1.37 -5.17
CA CYS A 13 -7.06 1.47 -6.22
C CYS A 13 -6.45 1.86 -7.58
N HIS A 14 -5.54 2.83 -7.62
CA HIS A 14 -4.86 3.25 -8.86
C HIS A 14 -3.95 2.16 -9.40
N VAL A 15 -3.21 1.49 -8.51
CA VAL A 15 -2.34 0.36 -8.88
C VAL A 15 -3.17 -0.76 -9.52
N ARG A 16 -4.26 -1.19 -8.88
CA ARG A 16 -5.12 -2.25 -9.41
C ARG A 16 -5.78 -1.84 -10.73
N PHE A 17 -6.21 -0.59 -10.87
CA PHE A 17 -6.76 -0.07 -12.13
C PHE A 17 -5.76 -0.19 -13.29
N LEU A 18 -4.49 0.14 -13.07
CA LEU A 18 -3.47 0.04 -14.12
C LEU A 18 -3.05 -1.42 -14.38
N GLN A 19 -2.96 -2.24 -13.33
CA GLN A 19 -2.61 -3.66 -13.45
C GLN A 19 -3.64 -4.46 -14.26
N THR A 20 -4.94 -4.21 -14.08
CA THR A 20 -5.99 -4.90 -14.87
C THR A 20 -5.94 -4.55 -16.36
N GLN A 21 -5.30 -3.44 -16.73
CA GLN A 21 -5.07 -3.02 -18.11
C GLN A 21 -3.68 -3.42 -18.64
N ASN A 22 -2.94 -4.26 -17.90
CA ASN A 22 -1.57 -4.66 -18.20
C ASN A 22 -0.56 -3.49 -18.25
N ALA A 23 -0.90 -2.34 -17.66
CA ALA A 23 -0.04 -1.16 -17.59
C ALA A 23 0.84 -1.20 -16.33
N VAL A 24 1.74 -2.19 -16.24
CA VAL A 24 2.58 -2.42 -15.04
C VAL A 24 3.82 -1.52 -14.97
N VAL A 25 4.32 -1.07 -16.12
CA VAL A 25 5.51 -0.20 -16.21
C VAL A 25 5.34 1.12 -15.42
N PRO A 26 4.25 1.90 -15.56
CA PRO A 26 4.08 3.13 -14.77
C PRO A 26 3.99 2.85 -13.26
N VAL A 27 3.39 1.73 -12.86
CA VAL A 27 3.34 1.29 -11.46
C VAL A 27 4.74 0.97 -10.94
N MET A 28 5.56 0.27 -11.73
CA MET A 28 6.94 -0.04 -11.35
C MET A 28 7.79 1.23 -11.21
N LEU A 29 7.75 2.11 -12.21
CA LEU A 29 8.54 3.34 -12.23
C LEU A 29 8.16 4.28 -11.07
N SER A 30 6.86 4.46 -10.83
CA SER A 30 6.36 5.27 -9.72
C SER A 30 6.78 4.70 -8.36
N SER A 31 6.76 3.38 -8.20
CA SER A 31 7.20 2.70 -6.97
C SER A 31 8.70 2.88 -6.74
N ALA A 32 9.51 2.69 -7.80
CA ALA A 32 10.96 2.91 -7.73
C ALA A 32 11.31 4.36 -7.36
N ALA A 33 10.67 5.33 -8.01
CA ALA A 33 10.85 6.75 -7.68
C ALA A 33 10.41 7.06 -6.24
N THR A 34 9.30 6.47 -5.80
CA THR A 34 8.79 6.66 -4.44
C THR A 34 9.75 6.15 -3.39
N VAL A 35 10.42 5.01 -3.62
CA VAL A 35 11.44 4.49 -2.68
C VAL A 35 12.60 5.47 -2.54
N VAL A 36 13.12 5.99 -3.66
CA VAL A 36 14.23 6.97 -3.64
C VAL A 36 13.82 8.23 -2.87
N VAL A 37 12.64 8.76 -3.16
CA VAL A 37 12.09 9.95 -2.48
C VAL A 37 11.82 9.65 -0.99
N HIS A 38 11.32 8.46 -0.66
CA HIS A 38 11.01 8.06 0.71
C HIS A 38 12.25 8.05 1.60
N VAL A 39 13.39 7.57 1.11
CA VAL A 39 14.66 7.60 1.86
C VAL A 39 15.04 9.03 2.20
N ALA A 40 14.98 9.95 1.24
CA ALA A 40 15.29 11.37 1.46
C ALA A 40 14.32 12.03 2.45
N VAL A 41 13.02 11.78 2.28
CA VAL A 41 11.96 12.32 3.15
C VAL A 41 12.09 11.81 4.59
N CYS A 42 12.33 10.51 4.77
CA CYS A 42 12.55 9.91 6.08
C CYS A 42 13.82 10.46 6.74
N TRP A 43 14.92 10.60 5.99
CA TRP A 43 16.14 11.19 6.53
C TRP A 43 15.91 12.63 7.02
N LEU A 44 15.24 13.45 6.22
CA LEU A 44 14.95 14.84 6.57
C LEU A 44 13.99 14.95 7.76
N LEU A 45 12.92 14.16 7.81
CA LEU A 45 11.95 14.20 8.90
C LEU A 45 12.50 13.64 10.21
N VAL A 46 13.21 12.51 10.15
CA VAL A 46 13.72 11.84 11.36
C VAL A 46 14.95 12.56 11.91
N ARG A 47 15.94 12.88 11.06
CA ARG A 47 17.21 13.47 11.49
C ARG A 47 17.22 14.99 11.36
N GLY A 48 16.75 15.54 10.24
CA GLY A 48 16.77 16.98 10.00
C GLY A 48 15.83 17.76 10.95
N LEU A 49 14.60 17.27 11.12
CA LEU A 49 13.58 17.88 11.97
C LEU A 49 13.49 17.26 13.39
N GLY A 50 14.29 16.23 13.67
CA GLY A 50 14.33 15.59 15.00
C GLY A 50 13.04 14.89 15.42
N LEU A 51 12.12 14.59 14.50
CA LEU A 51 10.79 14.03 14.81
C LEU A 51 10.84 12.53 15.20
N GLY A 52 12.00 11.88 15.10
CA GLY A 52 12.18 10.48 15.49
C GLY A 52 11.19 9.54 14.80
N ALA A 53 10.54 8.67 15.58
CA ALA A 53 9.55 7.69 15.09
C ALA A 53 8.31 8.36 14.47
N ASN A 54 7.89 9.52 14.98
CA ASN A 54 6.78 10.28 14.41
C ASN A 54 7.14 10.81 13.01
N GLY A 55 8.41 11.18 12.80
CA GLY A 55 8.94 11.57 11.50
C GLY A 55 8.87 10.44 10.47
N ALA A 56 9.20 9.21 10.87
CA ALA A 56 9.08 8.03 10.00
C ALA A 56 7.60 7.73 9.65
N ALA A 57 6.70 7.82 10.63
CA ALA A 57 5.27 7.61 10.40
C ALA A 57 4.68 8.66 9.44
N PHE A 58 5.13 9.92 9.55
CA PHE A 58 4.70 10.99 8.65
C PHE A 58 5.33 10.85 7.26
N GLY A 59 6.60 10.45 7.18
CA GLY A 59 7.29 10.19 5.92
C GLY A 59 6.57 9.16 5.06
N ASN A 60 6.00 8.11 5.69
CA ASN A 60 5.19 7.12 4.97
C ASN A 60 3.90 7.73 4.37
N ALA A 61 3.20 8.59 5.11
CA ALA A 61 2.02 9.29 4.58
C ALA A 61 2.40 10.19 3.39
N VAL A 62 3.48 10.96 3.51
CA VAL A 62 3.97 11.85 2.44
C VAL A 62 4.36 11.05 1.19
N SER A 63 5.11 9.96 1.34
CA SER A 63 5.51 9.13 0.20
C SER A 63 4.33 8.47 -0.48
N ASN A 64 3.34 7.95 0.26
CA ASN A 64 2.13 7.40 -0.31
C ASN A 64 1.31 8.46 -1.06
N PHE A 65 1.23 9.68 -0.52
CA PHE A 65 0.56 10.79 -1.19
C PHE A 65 1.24 11.15 -2.51
N ILE A 66 2.57 11.28 -2.53
CA ILE A 66 3.34 11.60 -3.74
C ILE A 66 3.13 10.52 -4.81
N ASN A 67 3.21 9.24 -4.44
CA ASN A 67 3.00 8.13 -5.37
C ASN A 67 1.56 8.12 -5.92
N MET A 68 0.58 8.35 -5.04
CA MET A 68 -0.83 8.44 -5.42
C MET A 68 -1.04 9.58 -6.43
N CYS A 69 -0.46 10.77 -6.18
CA CYS A 69 -0.54 11.89 -7.11
C CYS A 69 0.09 11.57 -8.47
N PHE A 70 1.24 10.90 -8.49
CA PHE A 70 1.91 10.50 -9.72
C PHE A 70 1.02 9.55 -10.56
N LEU A 71 0.49 8.50 -9.94
CA LEU A 71 -0.40 7.55 -10.64
C LEU A 71 -1.72 8.19 -11.06
N ALA A 72 -2.31 9.06 -10.23
CA ALA A 72 -3.52 9.79 -10.57
C ALA A 72 -3.29 10.71 -11.79
N LEU A 73 -2.14 11.37 -11.86
CA LEU A 73 -1.75 12.19 -13.02
C LEU A 73 -1.57 11.33 -14.26
N TYR A 74 -0.89 10.18 -14.14
CA TYR A 74 -0.72 9.23 -15.23
C TYR A 74 -2.07 8.75 -15.79
N VAL A 75 -3.00 8.32 -14.93
CA VAL A 75 -4.34 7.87 -15.33
C VAL A 75 -5.11 8.97 -16.06
N ARG A 76 -4.98 10.24 -15.64
CA ARG A 76 -5.69 11.36 -16.27
C ARG A 76 -5.10 11.80 -17.60
N LEU A 77 -3.77 11.76 -17.76
CA LEU A 77 -3.08 12.27 -18.94
C LEU A 77 -2.84 11.21 -20.01
N SER A 78 -2.70 9.94 -19.60
CA SER A 78 -2.30 8.87 -20.51
C SER A 78 -3.39 8.58 -21.55
N PRO A 79 -3.06 8.54 -22.85
CA PRO A 79 -4.02 8.19 -23.89
C PRO A 79 -4.57 6.77 -23.71
N SER A 80 -3.78 5.85 -23.16
CA SER A 80 -4.17 4.46 -22.90
C SER A 80 -5.31 4.34 -21.88
N CYS A 81 -5.48 5.32 -20.99
CA CYS A 81 -6.53 5.33 -19.97
C CYS A 81 -7.76 6.14 -20.38
N LYS A 82 -7.75 6.82 -21.54
CA LYS A 82 -8.89 7.65 -21.97
C LYS A 82 -10.16 6.85 -22.23
N ALA A 83 -10.03 5.61 -22.71
CA ALA A 83 -11.17 4.75 -23.00
C ALA A 83 -11.77 4.10 -21.73
N THR A 84 -10.97 3.94 -20.68
CA THR A 84 -11.35 3.23 -19.45
C THR A 84 -11.69 4.17 -18.29
N TRP A 85 -11.18 5.38 -18.30
CA TRP A 85 -11.46 6.40 -17.30
C TRP A 85 -12.51 7.41 -17.81
N ALA A 86 -13.77 7.20 -17.43
CA ALA A 86 -14.89 8.10 -17.77
C ALA A 86 -15.08 9.28 -16.78
N GLY A 87 -14.15 9.45 -15.82
CA GLY A 87 -14.27 10.43 -14.74
C GLY A 87 -15.14 9.96 -13.58
N PHE A 88 -15.43 10.88 -12.66
CA PHE A 88 -16.27 10.58 -11.50
C PHE A 88 -17.76 10.62 -11.89
N SER A 89 -18.42 9.46 -11.87
CA SER A 89 -19.87 9.30 -12.09
C SER A 89 -20.54 8.67 -10.87
N ARG A 90 -21.81 9.03 -10.61
CA ARG A 90 -22.64 8.37 -9.57
C ARG A 90 -22.89 6.89 -9.90
N GLU A 91 -22.71 6.49 -11.15
CA GLU A 91 -22.82 5.10 -11.58
C GLU A 91 -21.77 4.19 -10.91
N ALA A 92 -20.63 4.74 -10.50
CA ALA A 92 -19.59 4.00 -9.77
C ALA A 92 -20.12 3.42 -8.45
N PHE A 93 -21.11 4.06 -7.82
CA PHE A 93 -21.69 3.59 -6.55
C PHE A 93 -22.70 2.44 -6.74
N ARG A 94 -23.20 2.21 -7.95
CA ARG A 94 -24.18 1.13 -8.21
C ARG A 94 -23.56 -0.28 -8.08
N GLY A 95 -22.26 -0.41 -8.33
CA GLY A 95 -21.55 -1.69 -8.31
C GLY A 95 -21.06 -2.15 -6.93
N ILE A 96 -21.23 -1.34 -5.88
CA ILE A 96 -20.65 -1.60 -4.54
C ILE A 96 -21.08 -2.95 -3.95
N PRO A 97 -22.37 -3.36 -3.99
CA PRO A 97 -22.77 -4.64 -3.39
C PRO A 97 -22.12 -5.85 -4.08
N GLY A 98 -22.02 -5.80 -5.42
CA GLY A 98 -21.34 -6.85 -6.20
C GLY A 98 -19.85 -6.91 -5.91
N PHE A 99 -19.20 -5.74 -5.81
CA PHE A 99 -17.80 -5.64 -5.41
C PHE A 99 -17.57 -6.22 -4.00
N LEU A 100 -18.40 -5.86 -3.02
CA LEU A 100 -18.27 -6.35 -1.64
C LEU A 100 -18.44 -7.87 -1.54
N LYS A 101 -19.31 -8.47 -2.35
CA LYS A 101 -19.49 -9.93 -2.38
C LYS A 101 -18.21 -10.69 -2.73
N LEU A 102 -17.31 -10.08 -3.50
CA LEU A 102 -15.99 -10.64 -3.83
C LEU A 102 -14.89 -10.12 -2.92
N ALA A 103 -14.91 -8.83 -2.59
CA ALA A 103 -13.87 -8.19 -1.79
C ALA A 103 -13.83 -8.71 -0.35
N VAL A 104 -14.99 -8.96 0.28
CA VAL A 104 -15.07 -9.46 1.66
C VAL A 104 -14.42 -10.85 1.82
N PRO A 105 -14.78 -11.89 1.04
CA PRO A 105 -14.14 -13.20 1.17
C PRO A 105 -12.65 -13.15 0.80
N SER A 106 -12.24 -12.37 -0.21
CA SER A 106 -10.82 -12.21 -0.54
C SER A 106 -10.04 -11.51 0.58
N ALA A 107 -10.61 -10.47 1.20
CA ALA A 107 -9.99 -9.80 2.33
C ALA A 107 -9.88 -10.75 3.54
N LEU A 108 -10.93 -11.52 3.83
CA LEU A 108 -10.93 -12.48 4.94
C LEU A 108 -9.85 -13.55 4.75
N MET A 109 -9.71 -14.09 3.53
CA MET A 109 -8.69 -15.08 3.21
C MET A 109 -7.28 -14.54 3.51
N LEU A 110 -6.97 -13.34 3.02
CA LEU A 110 -5.67 -12.71 3.22
C LEU A 110 -5.45 -12.34 4.70
N CYS A 111 -6.46 -11.79 5.37
CA CYS A 111 -6.37 -11.44 6.79
C CYS A 111 -6.15 -12.67 7.67
N MET A 112 -6.84 -13.78 7.40
CA MET A 112 -6.66 -15.02 8.15
C MET A 112 -5.25 -15.60 7.98
N GLU A 113 -4.70 -15.52 6.77
CA GLU A 113 -3.31 -15.91 6.51
C GLU A 113 -2.33 -15.06 7.33
N TRP A 114 -2.43 -13.73 7.24
CA TRP A 114 -1.56 -12.81 8.00
C TRP A 114 -1.73 -12.94 9.51
N TRP A 115 -2.96 -13.08 10.01
CA TRP A 115 -3.20 -13.28 11.44
C TRP A 115 -2.66 -14.60 11.95
N SER A 116 -2.72 -15.66 11.13
CA SER A 116 -2.10 -16.93 11.48
C SER A 116 -0.58 -16.79 11.63
N PHE A 117 0.08 -16.07 10.73
CA PHE A 117 1.51 -15.75 10.86
C PHE A 117 1.82 -14.92 12.11
N GLU A 118 1.02 -13.90 12.41
CA GLU A 118 1.21 -13.06 13.59
C GLU A 118 1.04 -13.88 14.88
N LEU A 119 0.05 -14.78 14.93
CA LEU A 119 -0.16 -15.68 16.07
C LEU A 119 1.03 -16.64 16.24
N LEU A 120 1.55 -17.21 15.15
CA LEU A 120 2.75 -18.05 15.21
C LEU A 120 3.97 -17.27 15.72
N LEU A 121 4.18 -16.04 15.24
CA LEU A 121 5.23 -15.14 15.74
C LEU A 121 5.11 -14.88 17.24
N LEU A 122 3.91 -14.57 17.73
CA LEU A 122 3.65 -14.36 19.16
C LEU A 122 3.91 -15.61 19.99
N LEU A 123 3.50 -16.78 19.50
CA LEU A 123 3.74 -18.07 20.17
C LEU A 123 5.22 -18.45 20.18
N SER A 124 5.95 -18.23 19.08
CA SER A 124 7.42 -18.42 19.02
C SER A 124 8.17 -17.55 20.03
N GLY A 125 7.62 -16.37 20.37
CA GLY A 125 8.15 -15.52 21.44
C GLY A 125 8.06 -16.12 22.85
N LEU A 126 7.19 -17.11 23.08
CA LEU A 126 7.01 -17.80 24.36
C LEU A 126 7.86 -19.08 24.49
N LEU A 127 8.55 -19.49 23.43
CA LEU A 127 9.39 -20.68 23.44
C LEU A 127 10.72 -20.44 24.19
N PRO A 128 11.44 -21.51 24.60
CA PRO A 128 12.66 -21.40 25.41
C PRO A 128 13.79 -20.61 24.73
N ASN A 129 13.83 -20.60 23.39
CA ASN A 129 14.80 -19.84 22.62
C ASN A 129 14.08 -18.94 21.58
N PRO A 130 13.45 -17.85 22.03
CA PRO A 130 12.54 -17.07 21.19
C PRO A 130 13.26 -16.39 20.03
N LYS A 131 14.56 -16.09 20.16
CA LYS A 131 15.35 -15.49 19.07
C LYS A 131 15.62 -16.45 17.91
N LEU A 132 15.82 -17.73 18.20
CA LEU A 132 16.07 -18.74 17.18
C LEU A 132 14.77 -19.13 16.47
N GLU A 133 13.70 -19.34 17.24
CA GLU A 133 12.40 -19.78 16.70
C GLU A 133 11.72 -18.69 15.87
N THR A 134 11.83 -17.42 16.29
CA THR A 134 11.36 -16.28 15.45
C THR A 134 12.21 -16.06 14.21
N ALA A 135 13.51 -16.38 14.25
CA ALA A 135 14.38 -16.28 13.08
C ALA A 135 14.03 -17.33 12.01
N VAL A 136 13.64 -18.55 12.40
CA VAL A 136 13.18 -19.58 11.44
C VAL A 136 11.94 -19.11 10.67
N MET A 137 11.04 -18.38 11.34
CA MET A 137 9.85 -17.80 10.70
C MET A 137 10.17 -16.66 9.72
N SER A 138 11.35 -16.03 9.82
CA SER A 138 11.78 -14.93 8.92
C SER A 138 12.40 -15.38 7.59
N ILE A 139 12.60 -16.70 7.42
CA ILE A 139 13.14 -17.31 6.19
C ILE A 139 12.03 -17.55 5.15
N TRP A 140 10.76 -17.52 5.58
CA TRP A 140 9.56 -17.57 4.75
C TRP A 140 9.11 -16.16 4.35
#